data_AF-A0A239G240-F1
#
_entry.id   AF-A0A239G240-F1
#
_cell.length_a   1.000
_cell.length_b   1.000
_cell.length_c   1.000
_cell.angle_alpha   90.00
_cell.angle_beta   90.00
_cell.angle_gamma   90.00
#
_symmetry.space_group_name_H-M   'P 1'
#
loop_
_entity.id
_entity.type
_entity.pdbx_description
1 polymer ?
#
loop_
_entity_poly.entity_id
_entity_poly.type
_entity_poly.pdbx_seq_one_letter_code
_entity_poly.pdbx_strand_id
1 'polypeptide(L)'
;MYVEVVTRTALLVVFGVAAVQKGRSQAAFLAFVSALRSFGLGGAARPVGYAVVAAETVAALLLAWPHTVTAGYLLALALLTVFMAGIVRASRSPTPVACRCFGFGGGPLGIRHLIRNAVLGGMAVVGLLADRGPVDAGAALAAIGGLFVALVVIRWDDLAYLMSATRR
;
A
#
# COMPACT_ATOMS: atom_id res chain seq x y z
N MET A 1 -15.40 3.27 -16.60
CA MET A 1 -14.44 2.41 -17.34
C MET A 1 -12.99 2.82 -17.12
N TYR A 2 -12.50 3.96 -17.64
CA TYR A 2 -11.09 4.35 -17.50
C TYR A 2 -10.65 4.59 -16.05
N VAL A 3 -11.54 5.15 -15.22
CA VAL A 3 -11.32 5.34 -13.78
C VAL A 3 -10.99 4.02 -13.09
N GLU A 4 -11.74 2.95 -13.40
CA GLU A 4 -11.51 1.62 -12.85
C GLU A 4 -10.13 1.09 -13.25
N VAL A 5 -9.73 1.27 -14.51
CA VAL A 5 -8.41 0.83 -15.00
C VAL A 5 -7.27 1.58 -14.31
N VAL A 6 -7.40 2.89 -14.10
CA VAL A 6 -6.42 3.70 -13.36
C VAL A 6 -6.31 3.18 -11.93
N THR A 7 -7.43 3.06 -11.22
CA THR A 7 -7.43 2.66 -9.79
C THR A 7 -6.94 1.24 -9.60
N ARG A 8 -7.35 0.31 -10.47
CA ARG A 8 -6.94 -1.09 -10.46
C ARG A 8 -5.45 -1.22 -10.68
N THR A 9 -4.93 -0.59 -11.73
CA THR A 9 -3.50 -0.64 -12.06
C THR A 9 -2.66 -0.05 -10.93
N ALA A 10 -3.08 1.08 -10.37
CA ALA A 10 -2.36 1.71 -9.28
C ALA A 10 -2.28 0.80 -8.04
N LEU A 11 -3.41 0.25 -7.59
CA LEU A 11 -3.45 -0.63 -6.43
C LEU A 11 -2.69 -1.94 -6.68
N LEU A 12 -2.88 -2.57 -7.84
CA LEU A 12 -2.17 -3.79 -8.23
C LEU A 12 -0.66 -3.60 -8.13
N VAL A 13 -0.13 -2.52 -8.71
CA VAL A 13 1.31 -2.24 -8.70
C VAL A 13 1.79 -1.94 -7.29
N VAL A 14 1.07 -1.13 -6.51
CA VAL A 14 1.47 -0.79 -5.13
C VAL A 14 1.52 -2.03 -4.24
N PHE A 15 0.47 -2.88 -4.26
CA PHE A 15 0.43 -4.11 -3.47
C PHE A 15 1.45 -5.14 -3.97
N GLY A 16 1.63 -5.26 -5.29
CA GLY A 16 2.64 -6.13 -5.88
C GLY A 16 4.06 -5.75 -5.48
N VAL A 17 4.40 -4.46 -5.55
CA VAL A 17 5.71 -3.95 -5.11
C VAL A 17 5.88 -4.13 -3.60
N ALA A 18 4.85 -3.86 -2.81
CA ALA A 18 4.88 -4.06 -1.36
C ALA A 18 5.16 -5.52 -0.97
N ALA A 19 4.52 -6.48 -1.66
CA ALA A 19 4.74 -7.90 -1.46
C ALA A 19 6.16 -8.33 -1.86
N VAL A 20 6.63 -7.89 -3.04
CA VAL A 20 8.00 -8.18 -3.53
C VAL A 20 9.04 -7.61 -2.57
N GLN A 21 8.89 -6.38 -2.10
CA GLN A 21 9.84 -5.77 -1.17
C GLN A 21 9.94 -6.52 0.16
N LYS A 22 8.84 -7.05 0.68
CA LYS A 22 8.82 -7.85 1.91
C LYS A 22 9.33 -9.28 1.70
N GLY A 23 9.12 -9.86 0.51
CA GLY A 23 9.55 -11.21 0.17
C GLY A 23 11.00 -11.32 -0.34
N ARG A 24 11.57 -10.24 -0.88
CA ARG A 24 12.87 -10.28 -1.57
C ARG A 24 14.07 -10.50 -0.64
N SER A 25 13.96 -10.23 0.67
CA SER A 25 15.04 -10.54 1.60
C SER A 25 14.54 -10.89 3.00
N GLN A 26 15.19 -11.88 3.61
CA GLN A 26 14.93 -12.24 5.01
C GLN A 26 15.21 -11.06 5.94
N ALA A 27 16.21 -10.22 5.64
CA ALA A 27 16.50 -9.01 6.40
C ALA A 27 15.35 -8.00 6.38
N ALA A 28 14.74 -7.74 5.22
CA ALA A 28 13.57 -6.87 5.11
C ALA A 28 12.36 -7.43 5.87
N PHE A 29 12.12 -8.75 5.76
CA PHE A 29 11.04 -9.40 6.50
C PHE A 29 11.25 -9.33 8.02
N LEU A 30 12.46 -9.61 8.50
CA LEU A 30 12.79 -9.52 9.92
C LEU A 30 12.68 -8.09 10.45
N ALA A 31 13.06 -7.09 9.65
CA ALA A 31 12.87 -5.69 10.00
C ALA A 31 11.38 -5.33 10.12
N PHE A 32 10.53 -5.83 9.22
CA PHE A 32 9.08 -5.68 9.32
C PHE A 32 8.50 -6.36 10.56
N VAL A 33 8.91 -7.61 10.84
CA VAL A 33 8.51 -8.33 12.07
C VAL A 33 8.97 -7.59 13.32
N SER A 34 10.16 -6.98 13.32
CA SER A 34 10.65 -6.17 14.44
C SER A 34 9.74 -4.96 14.68
N ALA A 35 9.30 -4.28 13.62
CA ALA A 35 8.30 -3.22 13.73
C ALA A 35 6.99 -3.76 14.30
N LEU A 36 6.48 -4.91 13.82
CA LEU A 36 5.28 -5.55 14.39
C LEU A 36 5.42 -5.88 15.89
N ARG A 37 6.60 -6.27 16.36
CA ARG A 37 6.85 -6.49 17.80
C ARG A 37 6.71 -5.21 18.61
N SER A 38 7.16 -4.07 18.08
CA SER A 38 7.01 -2.78 18.75
C SER A 38 5.54 -2.34 18.90
N PHE A 39 4.63 -2.93 18.12
CA PHE A 39 3.18 -2.78 18.30
C PHE A 39 2.58 -3.67 19.40
N GLY A 40 3.40 -4.43 20.11
CA GLY A 40 2.95 -5.35 21.18
C GLY A 40 2.54 -6.73 20.69
N LEU A 41 2.80 -7.08 19.41
CA LEU A 41 2.44 -8.40 18.86
C LEU A 41 3.36 -9.53 19.37
N GLY A 42 4.49 -9.22 20.01
CA GLY A 42 5.36 -10.21 20.66
C GLY A 42 5.68 -11.43 19.79
N GLY A 43 5.30 -12.62 20.26
CA GLY A 43 5.47 -13.89 19.52
C GLY A 43 4.61 -14.01 18.26
N ALA A 44 3.48 -13.31 18.20
CA ALA A 44 2.58 -13.29 17.04
C ALA A 44 3.07 -12.39 15.89
N ALA A 45 4.14 -11.61 16.09
CA ALA A 45 4.65 -10.71 15.06
C ALA A 45 5.10 -11.43 13.77
N ARG A 46 5.68 -12.63 13.88
CA ARG A 46 6.06 -13.44 12.71
C ARG A 46 4.85 -13.97 11.93
N PRO A 47 3.89 -14.69 12.54
CA PRO A 47 2.71 -15.18 11.82
C PRO A 47 1.86 -14.04 11.26
N VAL A 48 1.70 -12.93 11.98
CA VAL A 48 1.04 -11.72 11.44
C VAL A 48 1.82 -11.16 10.26
N GLY A 49 3.15 -11.15 10.32
CA GLY A 49 3.99 -10.72 9.21
C GLY A 49 3.76 -11.53 7.94
N TYR A 50 3.71 -12.86 8.05
CA TYR A 50 3.38 -13.74 6.92
C TYR A 50 1.95 -13.52 6.42
N ALA A 51 0.99 -13.37 7.33
CA ALA A 51 -0.41 -13.12 6.97
C ALA A 51 -0.57 -11.81 6.17
N VAL A 52 0.15 -10.75 6.56
CA VAL A 52 0.15 -9.48 5.82
C VAL A 52 0.74 -9.64 4.42
N VAL A 53 1.91 -10.28 4.28
CA VAL A 53 2.53 -10.50 2.96
C VAL A 53 1.63 -11.36 2.07
N ALA A 54 1.02 -12.41 2.63
CA ALA A 54 0.07 -13.25 1.91
C ALA A 54 -1.15 -12.43 1.47
N ALA A 55 -1.71 -11.61 2.35
CA ALA A 55 -2.88 -10.78 2.02
C ALA A 55 -2.55 -9.70 0.97
N GLU A 56 -1.37 -9.06 1.03
CA GLU A 56 -0.90 -8.12 -0.01
C GLU A 56 -0.78 -8.83 -1.37
N THR A 57 -0.22 -10.05 -1.37
CA THR A 57 -0.09 -10.87 -2.58
C THR A 57 -1.44 -11.26 -3.15
N VAL A 58 -2.35 -11.75 -2.31
CA VAL A 58 -3.71 -12.12 -2.70
C VAL A 58 -4.46 -10.91 -3.24
N ALA A 59 -4.35 -9.73 -2.61
CA ALA A 59 -4.97 -8.51 -3.12
C ALA A 59 -4.46 -8.16 -4.53
N ALA A 60 -3.16 -8.23 -4.77
CA ALA A 60 -2.58 -7.98 -6.09
C ALA A 60 -3.07 -9.00 -7.14
N LEU A 61 -3.16 -10.29 -6.79
CA LEU A 61 -3.65 -11.35 -7.69
C LEU A 61 -5.16 -11.20 -7.99
N LEU A 62 -5.97 -10.86 -6.99
CA LEU A 62 -7.39 -10.59 -7.18
C LEU A 62 -7.63 -9.35 -8.05
N LEU A 63 -6.80 -8.33 -7.90
CA LEU A 63 -6.84 -7.15 -8.79
C LEU A 63 -6.32 -7.48 -10.19
N ALA A 64 -5.49 -8.50 -10.39
CA ALA A 64 -4.99 -8.87 -11.71
C ALA A 64 -6.07 -9.51 -12.60
N TRP A 65 -7.07 -10.16 -12.02
CA TRP A 65 -8.08 -10.91 -12.77
C TRP A 65 -9.45 -10.19 -12.81
N PRO A 66 -10.08 -10.00 -13.99
CA PRO A 66 -11.33 -9.24 -14.09
C PRO A 66 -12.49 -9.79 -13.24
N HIS A 67 -12.61 -11.11 -13.12
CA HIS A 67 -13.70 -11.76 -12.38
C HIS A 67 -13.57 -11.62 -10.85
N THR A 68 -12.38 -11.33 -10.34
CA THR A 68 -12.12 -11.22 -8.89
C THR A 68 -11.81 -9.80 -8.45
N VAL A 69 -11.89 -8.83 -9.37
CA VAL A 69 -11.49 -7.44 -9.12
C VAL A 69 -12.23 -6.79 -7.95
N THR A 70 -13.52 -7.10 -7.79
CA THR A 70 -14.33 -6.62 -6.65
C THR A 70 -13.78 -7.11 -5.32
N ALA A 71 -13.42 -8.40 -5.24
CA ALA A 71 -12.79 -8.97 -4.04
C ALA A 71 -11.40 -8.35 -3.80
N GLY A 72 -10.65 -8.07 -4.87
CA GLY A 72 -9.37 -7.36 -4.79
C GLY A 72 -9.50 -5.97 -4.19
N TYR A 73 -10.48 -5.17 -4.64
CA TYR A 73 -10.76 -3.84 -4.08
C TYR A 73 -11.18 -3.90 -2.61
N LEU A 74 -12.06 -4.84 -2.24
CA LEU A 74 -12.49 -5.01 -0.85
C LEU A 74 -11.34 -5.41 0.07
N LEU A 75 -10.50 -6.35 -0.37
CA LEU A 75 -9.32 -6.77 0.40
C LEU A 75 -8.29 -5.64 0.50
N ALA A 76 -8.05 -4.90 -0.59
CA ALA A 76 -7.19 -3.73 -0.57
C ALA A 76 -7.68 -2.68 0.44
N LEU A 77 -8.98 -2.38 0.45
CA LEU A 77 -9.59 -1.46 1.40
C LEU A 77 -9.44 -1.97 2.84
N ALA A 78 -9.72 -3.24 3.09
CA ALA A 78 -9.53 -3.86 4.41
C ALA A 78 -8.07 -3.75 4.87
N LEU A 79 -7.10 -4.07 4.02
CA LEU A 79 -5.67 -3.94 4.35
C LEU A 79 -5.28 -2.50 4.66
N LEU A 80 -5.72 -1.54 3.83
CA LEU A 80 -5.42 -0.13 4.02
C LEU A 80 -6.03 0.39 5.33
N THR A 81 -7.24 -0.01 5.69
CA THR A 81 -7.87 0.37 6.97
C THR A 81 -7.09 -0.20 8.17
N VAL A 82 -6.67 -1.46 8.12
CA VAL A 82 -5.84 -2.08 9.16
C VAL A 82 -4.48 -1.36 9.27
N PHE A 83 -3.84 -1.03 8.15
CA PHE A 83 -2.59 -0.28 8.15
C PHE A 83 -2.76 1.13 8.72
N MET A 84 -3.83 1.84 8.37
CA MET A 84 -4.15 3.15 8.93
C MET A 84 -4.40 3.07 10.44
N ALA A 85 -5.15 2.07 10.91
CA ALA A 85 -5.37 1.85 12.34
C ALA A 85 -4.06 1.57 13.09
N GLY A 86 -3.17 0.77 12.49
CA GLY A 86 -1.81 0.54 12.99
C GLY A 86 -1.00 1.84 13.08
N ILE A 87 -1.00 2.67 12.04
CA ILE A 87 -0.32 3.97 12.00
C ILE A 87 -0.85 4.89 13.11
N VAL A 88 -2.18 5.02 13.24
CA VAL A 88 -2.81 5.86 14.27
C VAL A 88 -2.43 5.35 15.66
N ARG A 89 -2.46 4.04 15.90
CA ARG A 89 -2.07 3.45 17.17
C ARG A 89 -0.58 3.70 17.50
N ALA A 90 0.31 3.58 16.51
CA ALA A 90 1.73 3.93 16.67
C ALA A 90 1.91 5.40 17.01
N SER A 91 1.20 6.30 16.32
CA SER A 91 1.33 7.75 16.51
C SER A 91 0.87 8.21 17.89
N ARG A 92 0.01 7.42 18.56
CA ARG A 92 -0.47 7.66 19.93
C ARG A 92 0.43 7.03 21.00
N SER A 93 1.45 6.25 20.60
CA SER A 93 2.41 5.69 21.54
C SER A 93 3.42 6.77 21.97
N PRO A 94 3.72 6.91 23.27
CA PRO A 94 4.71 7.88 23.76
C PRO A 94 6.15 7.58 23.31
N THR A 95 6.39 6.39 22.76
CA THR A 95 7.67 6.00 22.16
C THR A 95 7.59 6.11 20.63
N PRO A 96 8.49 6.86 19.97
CA PRO A 96 8.48 6.99 18.51
C PRO A 96 8.82 5.65 17.86
N VAL A 97 7.82 5.00 17.28
CA VAL A 97 7.97 3.79 16.48
C VAL A 97 8.25 4.19 15.03
N ALA A 98 9.37 3.75 14.47
CA ALA A 98 9.64 3.90 13.04
C ALA A 98 8.90 2.78 12.26
N CYS A 99 7.85 3.10 11.49
CA CYS A 99 7.27 2.10 10.58
C CYS A 99 8.15 1.97 9.37
N ARG A 100 8.57 0.74 9.10
CA ARG A 100 9.22 0.37 7.83
C ARG A 100 8.29 -0.46 6.94
N CYS A 101 6.97 -0.31 7.09
CA CYS A 101 5.95 -1.06 6.36
C CYS A 101 6.05 -0.96 4.83
N PHE A 102 6.79 0.01 4.30
CA PHE A 102 7.01 0.25 2.86
C PHE A 102 8.48 0.17 2.42
N GLY A 103 9.34 -0.47 3.21
CA GLY A 103 10.65 -0.96 2.75
C GLY A 103 11.75 0.07 2.50
N PHE A 104 11.44 1.37 2.42
CA PHE A 104 12.44 2.44 2.26
C PHE A 104 12.13 3.62 3.19
N GLY A 105 13.16 4.15 3.87
CA GLY A 105 13.05 5.36 4.69
C GLY A 105 12.51 5.12 6.11
N GLY A 106 13.40 4.90 7.07
CA GLY A 106 13.06 4.83 8.50
C GLY A 106 12.74 6.20 9.11
N GLY A 107 11.77 6.93 8.55
CA GLY A 107 11.24 8.17 9.12
C GLY A 107 10.24 7.88 10.25
N PRO A 108 10.00 8.84 11.17
CA PRO A 108 8.95 8.71 12.17
C PRO A 108 7.58 8.57 11.50
N LEU A 109 6.75 7.66 12.03
CA LEU A 109 5.36 7.48 11.63
C LEU A 109 4.59 8.80 11.69
N GLY A 110 4.37 9.40 10.52
CA GLY A 110 3.74 10.71 10.40
C GLY A 110 2.42 10.69 9.65
N ILE A 111 1.73 11.83 9.69
CA ILE A 111 0.48 12.10 8.95
C ILE A 111 0.60 11.83 7.45
N ARG A 112 1.83 11.89 6.90
CA ARG A 112 2.13 11.61 5.49
C ARG A 112 1.76 10.18 5.08
N HIS A 113 2.03 9.18 5.91
CA HIS A 113 1.65 7.79 5.60
C HIS A 113 0.14 7.56 5.71
N LEU A 114 -0.52 8.29 6.62
CA LEU A 114 -1.97 8.28 6.75
C LEU A 114 -2.63 8.87 5.49
N ILE A 115 -2.14 10.01 5.00
CA ILE A 115 -2.62 10.64 3.76
C ILE A 115 -2.45 9.67 2.58
N ARG A 116 -1.27 9.06 2.43
CA ARG A 116 -1.00 8.14 1.33
C ARG A 116 -1.95 6.93 1.34
N ASN A 117 -2.17 6.31 2.50
CA ASN A 117 -3.10 5.18 2.62
C ASN A 117 -4.57 5.61 2.48
N ALA A 118 -4.93 6.82 2.89
CA ALA A 118 -6.27 7.37 2.67
C ALA A 118 -6.53 7.62 1.18
N VAL A 119 -5.54 8.13 0.43
CA VAL A 119 -5.62 8.29 -1.03
C VAL A 119 -5.82 6.93 -1.70
N LEU A 120 -5.02 5.92 -1.34
CA LEU A 120 -5.19 4.56 -1.87
C LEU A 120 -6.55 3.95 -1.47
N GLY A 121 -7.03 4.23 -0.27
CA GLY A 121 -8.35 3.79 0.20
C GLY A 121 -9.47 4.44 -0.61
N GLY A 122 -9.36 5.74 -0.88
CA GLY A 122 -10.26 6.46 -1.78
C GLY A 122 -10.24 5.88 -3.20
N MET A 123 -9.06 5.56 -3.74
CA MET A 123 -8.95 4.88 -5.03
C MET A 123 -9.62 3.50 -5.03
N ALA A 124 -9.53 2.75 -3.93
CA ALA A 124 -10.21 1.47 -3.80
C ALA A 124 -11.74 1.62 -3.80
N VAL A 125 -12.28 2.62 -3.11
CA VAL A 125 -13.72 2.93 -3.12
C VAL A 125 -14.17 3.39 -4.50
N VAL A 126 -13.43 4.33 -5.12
CA VAL A 126 -13.75 4.83 -6.47
C VAL A 126 -13.71 3.71 -7.49
N GLY A 127 -12.69 2.84 -7.45
CA GLY A 127 -12.58 1.70 -8.36
C GLY A 127 -13.64 0.62 -8.14
N LEU A 128 -14.12 0.45 -6.89
CA LEU A 128 -15.22 -0.46 -6.57
C LEU A 128 -16.55 0.02 -7.18
N LEU A 129 -16.78 1.33 -7.18
CA LEU A 129 -17.99 1.98 -7.68
C LEU A 129 -17.94 2.30 -9.19
N ALA A 130 -16.76 2.24 -9.81
CA ALA A 130 -16.59 2.60 -11.21
C ALA A 130 -17.12 1.52 -12.17
N ASP A 131 -17.75 1.97 -13.26
CA ASP A 131 -18.22 1.09 -14.31
C ASP A 131 -17.06 0.37 -15.01
N ARG A 132 -17.31 -0.87 -15.40
CA ARG A 132 -16.38 -1.72 -16.16
C ARG A 132 -16.82 -1.81 -17.61
N GLY A 133 -15.86 -1.91 -18.52
CA GLY A 133 -16.14 -1.94 -19.96
C GLY A 133 -15.01 -2.59 -20.76
N PRO A 134 -15.23 -2.78 -22.07
CA PRO A 134 -14.31 -3.51 -22.95
C PRO A 134 -12.98 -2.78 -23.12
N VAL A 135 -11.85 -3.50 -23.11
CA VAL A 135 -10.51 -2.90 -23.21
C VAL A 135 -10.30 -2.29 -24.60
N ASP A 136 -10.01 -0.98 -24.65
CA ASP A 136 -9.71 -0.21 -25.86
C ASP A 136 -8.37 0.56 -25.72
N ALA A 137 -8.03 1.39 -26.71
CA ALA A 137 -6.83 2.22 -26.65
C ALA A 137 -6.84 3.21 -25.46
N GLY A 138 -8.02 3.69 -25.04
CA GLY A 138 -8.18 4.54 -23.87
C GLY A 138 -7.84 3.80 -22.57
N ALA A 139 -8.12 2.49 -22.50
CA ALA A 139 -7.74 1.66 -21.37
C ALA A 139 -6.22 1.51 -21.23
N ALA A 140 -5.47 1.47 -22.33
CA ALA A 140 -4.00 1.46 -22.27
C ALA A 140 -3.45 2.76 -21.67
N LEU A 141 -3.98 3.92 -22.09
CA LEU A 141 -3.59 5.22 -21.54
C LEU A 141 -3.98 5.34 -20.05
N ALA A 142 -5.15 4.84 -19.68
CA ALA A 142 -5.59 4.76 -18.30
C ALA A 142 -4.67 3.89 -17.43
N ALA A 143 -4.20 2.75 -17.95
CA ALA A 143 -3.25 1.90 -17.25
C ALA A 143 -1.89 2.60 -17.03
N ILE A 144 -1.39 3.35 -18.04
CA ILE A 144 -0.19 4.19 -17.89
C ILE A 144 -0.40 5.24 -16.79
N GLY A 145 -1.58 5.88 -16.75
CA GLY A 145 -1.95 6.80 -15.68
C GLY A 145 -1.93 6.13 -14.29
N GLY A 146 -2.49 4.92 -14.18
CA GLY A 146 -2.44 4.12 -12.95
C GLY A 146 -1.01 3.75 -12.53
N LEU A 147 -0.15 3.40 -13.49
CA LEU A 147 1.27 3.12 -13.23
C LEU A 147 2.00 4.37 -12.72
N PHE A 148 1.74 5.53 -13.32
CA PHE A 148 2.30 6.80 -12.87
C PHE A 148 1.88 7.11 -11.42
N VAL A 149 0.60 6.94 -11.09
CA VAL A 149 0.10 7.11 -9.71
C VAL A 149 0.79 6.13 -8.76
N ALA A 150 0.95 4.86 -9.14
CA ALA A 150 1.66 3.88 -8.32
C ALA A 150 3.12 4.29 -8.06
N LEU A 151 3.84 4.76 -9.08
CA LEU A 151 5.22 5.22 -8.95
C LEU A 151 5.34 6.39 -7.97
N VAL A 152 4.43 7.38 -8.07
CA VAL A 152 4.36 8.52 -7.14
C VAL A 152 4.11 8.05 -5.71
N VAL A 153 3.20 7.11 -5.51
CA VAL A 153 2.86 6.54 -4.20
C VAL A 153 4.03 5.74 -3.62
N ILE A 154 4.72 4.94 -4.43
CA ILE A 154 5.87 4.13 -4.00
C ILE A 154 7.04 5.02 -3.59
N ARG A 155 7.25 6.14 -4.30
CA ARG A 155 8.33 7.11 -4.05
C ARG A 155 7.88 8.31 -3.21
N TRP A 156 6.77 8.16 -2.49
CA TRP A 156 6.17 9.23 -1.70
C TRP A 156 7.14 9.84 -0.69
N ASP A 157 7.95 9.01 -0.02
CA ASP A 157 8.90 9.47 0.99
C ASP A 157 10.11 10.19 0.37
N ASP A 158 10.57 9.75 -0.80
CA ASP A 158 11.64 10.43 -1.56
C ASP A 158 11.18 11.81 -2.05
N LEU A 159 9.96 11.91 -2.58
CA LEU A 159 9.34 13.18 -2.98
C LEU A 159 9.15 14.11 -1.79
N ALA A 160 8.67 13.58 -0.68
CA ALA A 160 8.52 14.28 0.59
C ALA A 160 9.85 14.86 1.10
N TYR A 161 10.94 14.09 0.99
CA TYR A 161 12.29 14.52 1.33
C TYR A 161 12.74 15.65 0.39
N LEU A 162 12.65 15.47 -0.93
CA LEU A 162 13.03 16.48 -1.92
C LEU A 162 12.29 17.81 -1.70
N MET A 163 10.98 17.77 -1.50
CA MET A 163 10.17 18.98 -1.24
C MET A 163 10.56 19.68 0.08
N SER A 164 11.02 18.93 1.08
CA SER A 164 11.50 19.51 2.34
C SER A 164 12.92 20.06 2.24
N ALA A 165 13.76 19.48 1.38
CA ALA A 165 15.11 19.93 1.12
C ALA A 165 15.14 21.23 0.32
N THR A 166 14.22 21.42 -0.64
CA THR A 166 14.11 22.66 -1.44
C THR A 166 13.54 23.85 -0.66
N ARG A 167 12.95 23.65 0.52
CA ARG A 167 12.41 24.73 1.38
C ARG A 167 13.43 25.30 2.37
N ARG A 168 14.69 24.88 2.31
CA ARG A 168 15.82 25.46 3.07
C ARG A 168 16.68 26.30 2.16
#